data_AF-A0A2P2DDU7-F1
#
_entry.id   AF-A0A2P2DDU7-F1
#
_cell.length_a   1.000
_cell.length_b   1.000
_cell.length_c   1.000
_cell.angle_alpha   90.00
_cell.angle_beta   90.00
_cell.angle_gamma   90.00
#
_symmetry.space_group_name_H-M   'P 1'
#
loop_
_entity.id
_entity.type
_entity.pdbx_description
1 polymer ?
#
loop_
_entity_poly.entity_id
_entity_poly.type
_entity_poly.pdbx_seq_one_letter_code
_entity_poly.pdbx_strand_id
1 'polypeptide(L)'
;MTAVFAEKPASATLKERDSQKQIDLQRKNGFGDNEIDTLHASIIENLRKMKKLQELGVDKTAAQYLAQTPQEHKELYKKDKDGKPYLEIKLPQGQSYIDWPTVFLYDGIAYIYPKEDFSDLDKIILAFRRVNADGTIHVKEMRRLINPSPRSESPEKDEKGEAKLDTNSDIRLEYFRSLTSDTIWPNDPVQTSEADIAMVLNDEKDPLPYDKQKHIMMSYKKMLRKIAKQTAFKLRSIELDQKQMITKILDYNTN
;
A
#
# COMPACT_ATOMS: atom_id res chain seq x y z
N MET A 1 60.14 19.92 -5.56
CA MET A 1 59.06 19.85 -4.56
C MET A 1 57.76 20.21 -5.24
N THR A 2 56.90 19.24 -5.50
CA THR A 2 55.55 19.44 -6.05
C THR A 2 54.60 19.79 -4.91
N ALA A 3 54.11 21.03 -4.90
CA ALA A 3 53.11 21.47 -3.93
C ALA A 3 51.77 20.81 -4.26
N VAL A 4 51.31 19.95 -3.35
CA VAL A 4 49.95 19.40 -3.35
C VAL A 4 49.02 20.52 -2.90
N PHE A 5 48.36 21.19 -3.84
CA PHE A 5 47.26 22.10 -3.49
C PHE A 5 46.07 21.24 -3.05
N ALA A 6 45.85 21.19 -1.74
CA ALA A 6 44.60 20.70 -1.19
C ALA A 6 43.48 21.63 -1.67
N GLU A 7 42.57 21.12 -2.50
CA GLU A 7 41.33 21.79 -2.84
C GLU A 7 40.58 22.11 -1.53
N LYS A 8 40.32 23.39 -1.26
CA LYS A 8 39.47 23.80 -0.13
C LYS A 8 38.07 23.20 -0.36
N PRO A 9 37.45 22.57 0.65
CA PRO A 9 36.10 22.04 0.50
C PRO A 9 35.16 23.18 0.14
N ALA A 10 34.36 22.98 -0.91
CA ALA A 10 33.36 23.95 -1.34
C ALA A 10 32.47 24.33 -0.14
N SER A 11 32.55 25.59 0.29
CA SER A 11 31.73 26.06 1.41
C SER A 11 30.28 26.10 0.96
N ALA A 12 29.47 25.19 1.49
CA ALA A 12 28.05 25.10 1.18
C ALA A 12 27.36 26.47 1.33
N THR A 13 26.55 26.85 0.34
CA THR A 13 25.85 28.13 0.32
C THR A 13 24.80 28.21 1.45
N LEU A 14 24.38 29.42 1.85
CA LEU A 14 23.35 29.61 2.90
C LEU A 14 22.06 28.81 2.59
N LYS A 15 21.67 28.75 1.31
CA LYS A 15 20.52 27.96 0.84
C LYS A 15 20.70 26.45 1.04
N GLU A 16 21.91 25.93 0.81
CA GLU A 16 22.24 24.51 1.04
C GLU A 16 22.22 24.16 2.53
N ARG A 17 22.69 25.06 3.39
CA ARG A 17 22.64 24.86 4.85
C ARG A 17 21.21 24.85 5.38
N ASP A 18 20.35 25.74 4.87
CA ASP A 18 18.95 25.82 5.31
C ASP A 18 18.12 24.63 4.79
N SER A 19 18.39 24.17 3.56
CA SER A 19 17.76 22.94 3.03
C SER A 19 18.23 21.69 3.78
N GLN A 20 19.52 21.58 4.13
CA GLN A 20 20.01 20.49 4.96
C GLN A 20 19.35 20.47 6.35
N LYS A 21 19.20 21.63 7.00
CA LYS A 21 18.49 21.74 8.27
C LYS A 21 17.03 21.28 8.17
N GLN A 22 16.34 21.62 7.07
CA GLN A 22 14.96 21.16 6.85
C GLN A 22 14.89 19.65 6.64
N ILE A 23 15.85 19.08 5.91
CA ILE A 23 15.97 17.63 5.70
C ILE A 23 16.20 16.90 7.03
N ASP A 24 17.13 17.39 7.84
CA ASP A 24 17.45 16.79 9.14
C ASP A 24 16.27 16.90 10.12
N LEU A 25 15.55 18.02 10.09
CA LEU A 25 14.33 18.21 10.87
C LEU A 25 13.23 17.22 10.46
N GLN A 26 13.02 17.01 9.15
CA GLN A 26 12.04 16.03 8.68
C GLN A 26 12.45 14.60 8.99
N ARG A 27 13.73 14.25 8.89
CA ARG A 27 14.20 12.91 9.31
C ARG A 27 14.01 12.67 10.80
N LYS A 28 14.20 13.70 11.63
CA LYS A 28 13.97 13.63 13.07
C LYS A 28 12.49 13.52 13.44
N ASN A 29 11.63 14.22 12.70
CA ASN A 29 10.18 14.24 12.95
C ASN A 29 9.43 13.13 12.20
N GLY A 30 10.09 12.45 11.27
CA GLY A 30 9.50 11.46 10.37
C GLY A 30 8.72 12.07 9.20
N PHE A 31 8.11 11.19 8.42
CA PHE A 31 7.33 11.52 7.22
C PHE A 31 5.83 11.59 7.52
N GLY A 32 5.48 12.31 8.59
CA GLY A 32 4.09 12.58 8.96
C GLY A 32 3.35 13.38 7.89
N ASP A 33 2.20 12.86 7.46
CA ASP A 33 1.33 13.50 6.48
C ASP A 33 -0.13 13.22 6.85
N ASN A 34 -0.85 14.27 7.23
CA ASN A 34 -2.26 14.18 7.60
C ASN A 34 -3.10 13.49 6.53
N GLU A 35 -2.79 13.71 5.25
CA GLU A 35 -3.55 13.07 4.18
C GLU A 35 -3.36 11.55 4.16
N ILE A 36 -2.18 11.05 4.52
CA ILE A 36 -1.93 9.60 4.61
C ILE A 36 -2.81 9.00 5.71
N ASP A 37 -2.88 9.65 6.87
CA ASP A 37 -3.67 9.19 8.01
C ASP A 37 -5.18 9.25 7.72
N THR A 38 -5.65 10.33 7.06
CA THR A 38 -7.04 10.42 6.58
C THR A 38 -7.35 9.32 5.54
N LEU A 39 -6.40 9.00 4.65
CA LEU A 39 -6.57 7.91 3.68
C LEU A 39 -6.65 6.55 4.37
N HIS A 40 -5.80 6.28 5.37
CA HIS A 40 -5.89 5.08 6.20
C HIS A 40 -7.25 4.98 6.88
N ALA A 41 -7.72 6.06 7.50
CA ALA A 41 -9.04 6.16 8.15
C ALA A 41 -10.19 5.86 7.16
N SER A 42 -10.15 6.46 5.98
CA SER A 42 -11.16 6.22 4.94
C SER A 42 -11.14 4.76 4.45
N ILE A 43 -9.95 4.17 4.27
CA ILE A 43 -9.82 2.78 3.85
C ILE A 43 -10.43 1.85 4.91
N ILE A 44 -10.06 1.97 6.19
CA ILE A 44 -10.59 1.09 7.24
C ILE A 44 -12.08 1.26 7.45
N GLU A 45 -12.61 2.48 7.36
CA GLU A 45 -14.05 2.72 7.46
C GLU A 45 -14.81 1.98 6.35
N ASN A 46 -14.30 2.05 5.11
CA ASN A 46 -14.88 1.33 3.98
C ASN A 46 -14.81 -0.19 4.20
N LEU A 47 -13.68 -0.73 4.66
CA LEU A 47 -13.53 -2.15 4.97
C LEU A 47 -14.53 -2.60 6.05
N ARG A 48 -14.68 -1.82 7.12
CA ARG A 48 -15.62 -2.12 8.21
C ARG A 48 -17.06 -2.16 7.71
N LYS A 49 -17.47 -1.20 6.86
CA LYS A 49 -18.82 -1.20 6.26
C LYS A 49 -19.03 -2.41 5.35
N MET A 50 -18.05 -2.73 4.52
CA MET A 50 -18.10 -3.92 3.66
C MET A 50 -18.22 -5.21 4.48
N LYS A 51 -17.47 -5.36 5.58
CA LYS A 51 -17.57 -6.51 6.48
C LYS A 51 -18.98 -6.65 7.05
N LYS A 52 -19.57 -5.56 7.55
CA LYS A 52 -20.95 -5.57 8.07
C LYS A 52 -21.97 -6.00 7.02
N LEU A 53 -21.85 -5.51 5.78
CA LEU A 53 -22.76 -5.90 4.70
C LEU A 53 -22.60 -7.38 4.33
N GLN A 54 -21.37 -7.90 4.36
CA GLN A 54 -21.10 -9.32 4.14
C GLN A 54 -21.66 -10.21 5.27
N GLU A 55 -21.54 -9.79 6.54
CA GLU A 55 -22.12 -10.48 7.70
C GLU A 55 -23.65 -10.52 7.64
N LEU A 56 -24.28 -9.47 7.11
CA LEU A 56 -25.71 -9.43 6.82
C LEU A 56 -26.13 -10.34 5.66
N GLY A 57 -25.18 -11.01 5.01
CA GLY A 57 -25.44 -11.96 3.94
C GLY A 57 -25.79 -11.34 2.59
N VAL A 58 -25.68 -10.01 2.46
CA VAL A 58 -26.03 -9.25 1.26
C VAL A 58 -25.41 -9.85 0.00
N ASP A 59 -24.13 -10.20 0.06
CA ASP A 59 -23.39 -10.74 -1.09
C ASP A 59 -23.90 -12.13 -1.51
N LYS A 60 -24.30 -12.97 -0.54
CA LYS A 60 -24.82 -14.34 -0.78
C LYS A 60 -26.22 -14.30 -1.37
N THR A 61 -27.07 -13.46 -0.79
CA THR A 61 -28.46 -13.34 -1.21
C THR A 61 -28.56 -12.56 -2.52
N ALA A 62 -27.82 -11.47 -2.70
CA ALA A 62 -27.81 -10.72 -3.96
C ALA A 62 -27.34 -11.61 -5.13
N ALA A 63 -26.29 -12.41 -4.98
CA ALA A 63 -25.86 -13.34 -6.02
C ALA A 63 -26.96 -14.35 -6.42
N GLN A 64 -27.72 -14.86 -5.45
CA GLN A 64 -28.83 -15.80 -5.68
C GLN A 64 -30.08 -15.14 -6.29
N TYR A 65 -30.40 -13.91 -5.89
CA TYR A 65 -31.60 -13.19 -6.36
C TYR A 65 -31.36 -12.38 -7.65
N LEU A 66 -30.11 -12.00 -7.96
CA LEU A 66 -29.76 -11.22 -9.15
C LEU A 66 -29.32 -12.09 -10.33
N ALA A 67 -28.62 -13.21 -10.09
CA ALA A 67 -28.18 -14.10 -11.16
C ALA A 67 -29.08 -15.36 -11.24
N GLN A 68 -29.60 -15.67 -12.44
CA GLN A 68 -30.37 -16.91 -12.70
C GLN A 68 -29.50 -18.19 -12.68
N THR A 69 -28.21 -18.06 -12.42
CA THR A 69 -27.24 -19.15 -12.32
C THR A 69 -26.47 -19.02 -11.00
N PRO A 70 -26.26 -20.13 -10.25
CA PRO A 70 -25.50 -20.09 -9.00
C PRO A 70 -24.06 -19.65 -9.28
N GLN A 71 -23.72 -18.42 -8.93
CA GLN A 71 -22.33 -17.97 -8.89
C GLN A 71 -21.70 -18.40 -7.57
N GLU A 72 -20.50 -18.97 -7.63
CA GLU A 72 -19.69 -19.19 -6.43
C GLU A 72 -19.46 -17.84 -5.74
N HIS A 73 -19.92 -17.75 -4.49
CA HIS A 73 -19.72 -16.58 -3.66
C HIS A 73 -18.21 -16.42 -3.38
N LYS A 74 -17.56 -15.47 -4.04
CA LYS A 74 -16.18 -15.12 -3.75
C LYS A 74 -16.12 -14.36 -2.43
N GLU A 75 -15.45 -14.93 -1.43
CA GLU A 75 -15.19 -14.22 -0.19
C GLU A 75 -14.45 -12.90 -0.46
N LEU A 76 -14.97 -11.80 0.08
CA LEU A 76 -14.39 -10.48 -0.11
C LEU A 76 -12.99 -10.39 0.52
N TYR A 77 -12.85 -10.93 1.73
CA TYR A 77 -11.59 -11.02 2.46
C TYR A 77 -11.01 -12.42 2.30
N LYS A 78 -9.81 -12.48 1.74
CA LYS A 78 -9.03 -13.72 1.70
C LYS A 78 -8.29 -13.90 3.02
N LYS A 79 -7.85 -15.11 3.32
CA LYS A 79 -6.96 -15.40 4.45
C LYS A 79 -5.56 -15.69 3.94
N ASP A 80 -4.55 -15.18 4.64
CA ASP A 80 -3.16 -15.55 4.36
C ASP A 80 -2.80 -16.90 5.00
N LYS A 81 -1.54 -17.31 4.88
CA LYS A 81 -1.03 -18.56 5.47
C LYS A 81 -1.11 -18.59 6.99
N ASP A 82 -1.12 -17.41 7.62
CA ASP A 82 -1.23 -17.24 9.07
C ASP A 82 -2.70 -17.10 9.53
N GLY A 83 -3.66 -17.22 8.59
CA GLY A 83 -5.09 -17.10 8.85
C GLY A 83 -5.60 -15.66 8.97
N LYS A 84 -4.76 -14.65 8.75
CA LYS A 84 -5.13 -13.24 8.86
C LYS A 84 -5.95 -12.78 7.64
N PRO A 85 -7.07 -12.06 7.86
CA PRO A 85 -7.89 -11.56 6.76
C PRO A 85 -7.17 -10.43 6.03
N TYR A 86 -7.25 -10.43 4.70
CA TYR A 86 -6.79 -9.32 3.87
C TYR A 86 -7.72 -9.07 2.69
N LEU A 87 -7.80 -7.81 2.27
CA LEU A 87 -8.42 -7.42 1.00
C LEU A 87 -7.34 -7.33 -0.07
N GLU A 88 -7.54 -8.05 -1.17
CA GLU A 88 -6.71 -7.94 -2.37
C GLU A 88 -7.28 -6.89 -3.32
N ILE A 89 -6.40 -5.98 -3.77
CA ILE A 89 -6.74 -4.96 -4.76
C ILE A 89 -5.68 -4.99 -5.86
N LYS A 90 -6.13 -5.25 -7.09
CA LYS A 90 -5.29 -5.07 -8.27
C LYS A 90 -5.11 -3.57 -8.53
N LEU A 91 -3.87 -3.14 -8.50
CA LEU A 91 -3.49 -1.78 -8.89
C LEU A 91 -3.38 -1.78 -10.42
N PRO A 92 -4.10 -0.88 -11.13
CA PRO A 92 -4.02 -0.82 -12.58
C PRO A 92 -2.56 -0.62 -13.03
N GLN A 93 -2.14 -1.44 -14.01
CA GLN A 93 -0.79 -1.47 -14.57
C GLN A 93 -0.36 -0.05 -14.96
N GLY A 94 0.83 0.37 -14.51
CA GLY A 94 1.40 1.66 -14.87
C GLY A 94 1.65 2.59 -13.69
N GLN A 95 2.75 2.34 -12.97
CA GLN A 95 3.57 3.42 -12.46
C GLN A 95 4.99 2.91 -12.25
N SER A 96 5.82 3.10 -13.28
CA SER A 96 7.27 3.03 -13.15
C SER A 96 7.73 4.09 -12.15
N TYR A 97 8.54 3.67 -11.18
CA TYR A 97 9.41 4.54 -10.43
C TYR A 97 10.74 4.61 -11.18
N ILE A 98 10.89 5.71 -11.91
CA ILE A 98 12.15 6.31 -12.36
C ILE A 98 13.15 5.28 -12.91
N ASP A 99 13.07 5.02 -14.21
CA ASP A 99 14.23 4.90 -15.10
C ASP A 99 13.75 4.89 -16.57
N TRP A 100 14.43 5.66 -17.42
CA TRP A 100 14.24 5.84 -18.88
C TRP A 100 15.06 4.75 -19.63
N PRO A 101 14.70 4.19 -20.82
CA PRO A 101 13.60 4.50 -21.76
C PRO A 101 12.59 3.35 -22.03
N THR A 102 12.46 2.34 -21.19
CA THR A 102 11.63 1.15 -21.52
C THR A 102 10.32 1.09 -20.73
N VAL A 103 9.20 1.05 -21.46
CA VAL A 103 7.85 0.83 -20.92
C VAL A 103 7.74 -0.63 -20.48
N PHE A 104 7.64 -0.87 -19.18
CA PHE A 104 7.51 -2.23 -18.62
C PHE A 104 6.12 -2.46 -18.02
N LEU A 105 5.55 -3.64 -18.30
CA LEU A 105 4.32 -4.13 -17.68
C LEU A 105 4.62 -4.53 -16.23
N TYR A 106 4.13 -3.72 -15.28
CA TYR A 106 4.15 -4.07 -13.85
C TYR A 106 2.80 -4.68 -13.47
N ASP A 107 2.81 -5.87 -12.88
CA ASP A 107 1.64 -6.40 -12.16
C ASP A 107 1.71 -5.88 -10.71
N GLY A 108 0.79 -4.97 -10.37
CA GLY A 108 0.72 -4.31 -9.08
C GLY A 108 -0.44 -4.85 -8.26
N ILE A 109 -0.16 -5.34 -7.06
CA ILE A 109 -1.18 -5.82 -6.13
C ILE A 109 -0.98 -5.15 -4.78
N ALA A 110 -2.06 -4.61 -4.22
CA ALA A 110 -2.12 -4.17 -2.84
C ALA A 110 -2.83 -5.22 -1.99
N TYR A 111 -2.22 -5.58 -0.87
CA TYR A 111 -2.82 -6.39 0.18
C TYR A 111 -3.02 -5.52 1.41
N ILE A 112 -4.28 -5.42 1.85
CA ILE A 112 -4.69 -4.52 2.94
C ILE A 112 -5.19 -5.39 4.08
N TYR A 113 -4.51 -5.31 5.22
CA TYR A 113 -4.82 -6.07 6.42
C TYR A 113 -5.53 -5.16 7.42
N PRO A 114 -6.83 -5.37 7.69
CA PRO A 114 -7.45 -4.84 8.89
C PRO A 114 -7.00 -5.63 10.13
N LYS A 115 -7.12 -5.02 11.31
CA LYS A 115 -7.12 -5.77 12.57
C LYS A 115 -8.30 -6.75 12.61
N GLU A 116 -8.24 -7.77 13.45
CA GLU A 116 -9.28 -8.81 13.55
C GLU A 116 -10.69 -8.24 13.81
N ASP A 117 -10.75 -7.17 14.61
CA ASP A 117 -11.95 -6.41 14.98
C ASP A 117 -12.33 -5.32 13.96
N PHE A 118 -11.49 -5.05 12.97
CA PHE A 118 -11.65 -3.97 11.98
C PHE A 118 -11.75 -2.57 12.63
N SER A 119 -11.13 -2.40 13.81
CA SER A 119 -11.00 -1.10 14.46
C SER A 119 -10.03 -0.19 13.72
N ASP A 120 -8.92 -0.75 13.24
CA ASP A 120 -7.87 -0.05 12.51
C ASP A 120 -7.21 -0.96 11.45
N LEU A 121 -6.26 -0.43 10.71
CA LEU A 121 -5.38 -1.22 9.84
C LEU A 121 -4.29 -1.91 10.67
N ASP A 122 -3.96 -3.15 10.33
CA ASP A 122 -2.80 -3.89 10.86
C ASP A 122 -1.58 -3.66 9.98
N LYS A 123 -1.75 -3.73 8.65
CA LYS A 123 -0.63 -3.70 7.69
C LYS A 123 -1.10 -3.39 6.27
N ILE A 124 -0.29 -2.68 5.49
CA ILE A 124 -0.48 -2.53 4.03
C ILE A 124 0.78 -3.02 3.31
N ILE A 125 0.59 -3.88 2.31
CA ILE A 125 1.66 -4.36 1.44
C ILE A 125 1.33 -3.96 0.01
N LEU A 126 2.20 -3.18 -0.63
CA LEU A 126 2.17 -2.93 -2.06
C LEU A 126 3.24 -3.80 -2.71
N ALA A 127 2.84 -4.74 -3.56
CA ALA A 127 3.74 -5.61 -4.30
C ALA A 127 3.70 -5.27 -5.78
N PHE A 128 4.87 -5.05 -6.37
CA PHE A 128 5.05 -4.77 -7.79
C PHE A 128 5.98 -5.82 -8.39
N ARG A 129 5.48 -6.55 -9.38
CA ARG A 129 6.23 -7.60 -10.05
C ARG A 129 6.58 -7.19 -11.46
N ARG A 130 7.79 -7.55 -11.89
CA ARG A 130 8.34 -7.30 -13.21
C ARG A 130 9.00 -8.57 -13.75
N VAL A 131 8.88 -8.79 -15.04
CA VAL A 131 9.68 -9.77 -15.78
C VAL A 131 10.46 -9.03 -16.85
N ASN A 132 11.79 -9.06 -16.76
CA ASN A 132 12.68 -8.55 -17.79
C ASN A 132 13.22 -9.72 -18.60
N ALA A 133 13.29 -9.57 -19.91
CA ALA A 133 14.09 -10.44 -20.75
C ALA A 133 15.45 -9.75 -20.97
N ASP A 134 16.53 -10.37 -20.54
CA ASP A 134 17.91 -9.95 -20.84
C ASP A 134 18.58 -11.05 -21.67
N GLY A 135 18.56 -10.88 -23.00
CA GLY A 135 19.03 -11.89 -23.95
C GLY A 135 18.27 -13.22 -23.82
N THR A 136 18.98 -14.29 -23.46
CA THR A 136 18.42 -15.64 -23.27
C THR A 136 17.87 -15.91 -21.86
N ILE A 137 18.02 -14.97 -20.92
CA ILE A 137 17.66 -15.16 -19.51
C ILE A 137 16.47 -14.26 -19.16
N HIS A 138 15.45 -14.85 -18.52
CA HIS A 138 14.34 -14.09 -17.97
C HIS A 138 14.63 -13.75 -16.51
N VAL A 139 14.85 -12.47 -16.23
CA VAL A 139 15.02 -11.97 -14.86
C VAL A 139 13.67 -11.54 -14.32
N LYS A 140 13.17 -12.25 -13.32
CA LYS A 140 11.98 -11.85 -12.59
C LYS A 140 12.41 -10.98 -11.42
N GLU A 141 11.64 -9.94 -11.14
CA GLU A 141 11.84 -9.06 -9.99
C GLU A 141 10.53 -8.79 -9.26
N MET A 142 10.60 -8.64 -7.95
CA MET A 142 9.49 -8.19 -7.12
C MET A 142 9.97 -7.14 -6.15
N ARG A 143 9.28 -6.01 -6.11
CA ARG A 143 9.48 -4.93 -5.15
C ARG A 143 8.27 -4.86 -4.24
N ARG A 144 8.49 -4.82 -2.93
CA ARG A 144 7.43 -4.66 -1.94
C ARG A 144 7.69 -3.42 -1.12
N LEU A 145 6.64 -2.63 -0.95
CA LEU A 145 6.57 -1.54 0.01
C LEU A 145 5.59 -1.96 1.10
N ILE A 146 6.07 -2.08 2.33
CA ILE A 146 5.29 -2.57 3.47
C ILE A 146 5.18 -1.45 4.47
N ASN A 147 3.96 -1.00 4.75
CA ASN A 147 3.68 -0.22 5.94
C ASN A 147 3.22 -1.19 7.04
N PRO A 148 4.06 -1.46 8.06
CA PRO A 148 3.77 -2.47 9.06
C PRO A 148 2.90 -1.96 10.21
N SER A 149 2.70 -0.65 10.36
CA SER A 149 1.78 -0.08 11.34
C SER A 149 1.07 1.17 10.83
N PRO A 150 0.25 1.08 9.77
CA PRO A 150 -0.49 2.21 9.25
C PRO A 150 -1.51 2.69 10.29
N ARG A 151 -1.34 3.89 10.81
CA ARG A 151 -2.31 4.47 11.76
C ARG A 151 -3.37 5.29 11.03
N SER A 152 -4.62 5.14 11.47
CA SER A 152 -5.67 6.13 11.22
C SER A 152 -5.52 7.32 12.19
N GLU A 153 -6.12 8.47 11.86
CA GLU A 153 -6.01 9.71 12.65
C GLU A 153 -6.09 9.43 14.17
N SER A 154 -4.99 9.71 14.88
CA SER A 154 -4.89 9.39 16.30
C SER A 154 -5.77 10.33 17.13
N PRO A 155 -6.51 9.83 18.14
CA PRO A 155 -7.14 10.69 19.14
C PRO A 155 -6.12 11.34 20.07
N GLU A 156 -4.88 10.87 20.08
CA GLU A 156 -3.78 11.49 20.82
C GLU A 156 -3.45 12.85 20.18
N LYS A 157 -3.56 13.89 21.00
CA LYS A 157 -3.15 15.24 20.62
C LYS A 157 -1.70 15.47 21.02
N ASP A 158 -0.98 16.19 20.19
CA ASP A 158 0.34 16.69 20.52
C ASP A 158 0.27 17.79 21.61
N GLU A 159 1.43 18.29 22.03
CA GLU A 159 1.53 19.34 23.05
C GLU A 159 0.84 20.66 22.64
N LYS A 160 0.45 20.80 21.36
CA LYS A 160 -0.24 21.96 20.78
C LYS A 160 -1.73 21.72 20.55
N GLY A 161 -2.24 20.52 20.85
CA GLY A 161 -3.65 20.15 20.68
C GLY A 161 -4.01 19.67 19.27
N GLU A 162 -3.04 19.47 18.39
CA GLU A 162 -3.20 18.92 17.03
C GLU A 162 -3.11 17.39 17.06
N ALA A 163 -3.77 16.69 16.11
CA ALA A 163 -3.72 15.24 16.06
C ALA A 163 -2.28 14.75 15.78
N LYS A 164 -1.80 13.79 16.58
CA LYS A 164 -0.48 13.21 16.41
C LYS A 164 -0.43 12.37 15.13
N LEU A 165 0.35 12.83 14.16
CA LEU A 165 0.52 12.18 12.87
C LEU A 165 1.41 10.93 12.97
N ASP A 166 1.14 9.95 12.10
CA ASP A 166 2.00 8.80 11.92
C ASP A 166 3.29 9.18 11.20
N THR A 167 4.44 8.92 11.81
CA THR A 167 5.74 9.27 11.24
C THR A 167 6.12 8.40 10.04
N ASN A 168 5.43 7.27 9.80
CA ASN A 168 5.63 6.37 8.65
C ASN A 168 7.11 5.97 8.43
N SER A 169 7.94 6.04 9.47
CA SER A 169 9.40 5.91 9.38
C SER A 169 9.87 4.45 9.31
N ASP A 170 9.00 3.55 9.71
CA ASP A 170 9.16 2.10 9.79
C ASP A 170 8.74 1.36 8.52
N ILE A 171 8.33 2.10 7.48
CA ILE A 171 8.01 1.54 6.16
C ILE A 171 9.21 0.73 5.66
N ARG A 172 8.95 -0.52 5.26
CA ARG A 172 9.97 -1.46 4.79
C ARG A 172 9.91 -1.61 3.28
N LEU A 173 11.08 -1.70 2.69
CA LEU A 173 11.30 -1.93 1.27
C LEU A 173 11.96 -3.29 1.13
N GLU A 174 11.33 -4.20 0.40
CA GLU A 174 11.90 -5.51 0.08
C GLU A 174 12.07 -5.63 -1.44
N TYR A 175 13.20 -6.19 -1.85
CA TYR A 175 13.48 -6.52 -3.24
C TYR A 175 13.85 -8.00 -3.35
N PHE A 176 13.24 -8.64 -4.34
CA PHE A 176 13.48 -10.02 -4.72
C PHE A 176 13.83 -10.06 -6.21
N ARG A 177 14.81 -10.88 -6.55
CA ARG A 177 15.30 -11.11 -7.90
C ARG A 177 15.50 -12.60 -8.10
N SER A 178 14.97 -13.12 -9.19
CA SER A 178 15.31 -14.46 -9.65
C SER A 178 15.84 -14.40 -11.08
N LEU A 179 16.95 -15.11 -11.29
CA LEU A 179 17.57 -15.30 -12.61
C LEU A 179 17.03 -16.55 -13.32
N THR A 180 16.14 -17.31 -12.67
CA THR A 180 15.63 -18.58 -13.19
C THR A 180 14.24 -18.37 -13.79
N SER A 181 14.02 -18.85 -15.02
CA SER A 181 12.72 -18.77 -15.72
C SER A 181 11.59 -19.40 -14.91
N ASP A 182 11.91 -20.42 -14.12
CA ASP A 182 10.94 -21.31 -13.46
C ASP A 182 10.46 -20.75 -12.11
N THR A 183 11.08 -19.68 -11.60
CA THR A 183 10.63 -19.05 -10.36
C THR A 183 9.29 -18.37 -10.58
N ILE A 184 8.22 -18.96 -10.04
CA ILE A 184 6.92 -18.30 -9.98
C ILE A 184 6.79 -17.79 -8.55
N TRP A 185 6.87 -16.47 -8.36
CA TRP A 185 6.44 -15.91 -7.07
C TRP A 185 4.93 -15.97 -7.01
N PRO A 186 4.36 -16.67 -6.01
CA PRO A 186 2.92 -16.72 -5.88
C PRO A 186 2.37 -15.31 -5.68
N ASN A 187 1.14 -15.08 -6.15
CA ASN A 187 0.38 -13.86 -5.87
C ASN A 187 -0.13 -13.83 -4.42
N ASP A 188 0.77 -14.16 -3.49
CA ASP A 188 0.52 -14.23 -2.07
C ASP A 188 1.18 -13.05 -1.36
N PRO A 189 0.58 -12.58 -0.26
CA PRO A 189 1.17 -11.54 0.56
C PRO A 189 2.34 -12.03 1.41
N VAL A 190 2.40 -13.34 1.74
CA VAL A 190 3.47 -13.94 2.53
C VAL A 190 4.45 -14.63 1.58
N GLN A 191 5.68 -14.14 1.53
CA GLN A 191 6.76 -14.71 0.72
C GLN A 191 7.55 -15.71 1.57
N THR A 192 7.84 -16.88 0.99
CA THR A 192 8.59 -17.95 1.67
C THR A 192 10.09 -17.79 1.56
N SER A 193 10.56 -17.07 0.54
CA SER A 193 11.97 -16.71 0.37
C SER A 193 12.29 -15.45 1.17
N GLU A 194 13.52 -15.37 1.67
CA GLU A 194 14.06 -14.10 2.18
C GLU A 194 14.25 -13.11 1.03
N ALA A 195 14.17 -11.81 1.35
CA ALA A 195 14.41 -10.74 0.39
C ALA A 195 15.91 -10.62 0.13
N ASP A 196 16.31 -10.42 -1.13
CA ASP A 196 17.71 -10.15 -1.48
C ASP A 196 18.19 -8.83 -0.86
N ILE A 197 17.29 -7.87 -0.75
CA ILE A 197 17.53 -6.59 -0.11
C ILE A 197 16.30 -6.25 0.75
N ALA A 198 16.53 -5.97 2.03
CA ALA A 198 15.52 -5.44 2.95
C ALA A 198 16.04 -4.15 3.57
N MET A 199 15.27 -3.08 3.48
CA MET A 199 15.64 -1.76 4.02
C MET A 199 14.46 -1.14 4.75
N VAL A 200 14.73 -0.36 5.80
CA VAL A 200 13.74 0.49 6.46
C VAL A 200 13.89 1.90 5.92
N LEU A 201 12.77 2.60 5.70
CA LEU A 201 12.74 3.91 5.08
C LEU A 201 13.65 4.90 5.80
N ASN A 202 13.55 4.98 7.14
CA ASN A 202 14.33 5.89 7.98
C ASN A 202 15.06 5.09 9.09
N ASP A 203 15.93 4.17 8.70
CA ASP A 203 16.81 3.47 9.64
C ASP A 203 17.79 4.46 10.30
N GLU A 204 18.00 4.33 11.61
CA GLU A 204 18.94 5.16 12.38
C GLU A 204 20.41 4.89 12.00
N LYS A 205 20.72 3.67 11.52
CA LYS A 205 22.09 3.24 11.22
C LYS A 205 22.51 3.51 9.78
N ASP A 206 21.59 3.33 8.83
CA ASP A 206 21.84 3.53 7.40
C ASP A 206 20.59 4.12 6.69
N PRO A 207 20.32 5.43 6.89
CA PRO A 207 19.15 6.06 6.31
C PRO A 207 19.31 6.23 4.80
N LEU A 208 18.28 5.84 4.05
CA LEU A 208 18.20 6.10 2.61
C LEU A 208 18.38 7.60 2.30
N PRO A 209 18.97 7.96 1.15
CA PRO A 209 19.03 9.34 0.69
C PRO A 209 17.65 10.00 0.74
N TYR A 210 17.58 11.22 1.28
CA TYR A 210 16.30 11.90 1.55
C TYR A 210 15.41 12.03 0.32
N ASP A 211 15.98 12.34 -0.85
CA ASP A 211 15.20 12.43 -2.09
C ASP A 211 14.52 11.10 -2.46
N LYS A 212 15.19 9.97 -2.20
CA LYS A 212 14.60 8.64 -2.38
C LYS A 212 13.49 8.39 -1.36
N GLN A 213 13.71 8.73 -0.09
CA GLN A 213 12.69 8.60 0.97
C GLN A 213 11.42 9.40 0.61
N LYS A 214 11.59 10.67 0.23
CA LYS A 214 10.51 11.56 -0.22
C LYS A 214 9.79 11.00 -1.44
N HIS A 215 10.52 10.50 -2.43
CA HIS A 215 9.92 9.90 -3.61
C HIS A 215 9.06 8.69 -3.26
N ILE A 216 9.56 7.81 -2.39
CA ILE A 216 8.84 6.63 -1.89
C ILE A 216 7.56 7.04 -1.15
N MET A 217 7.61 8.09 -0.32
CA MET A 217 6.42 8.58 0.39
C MET A 217 5.37 9.19 -0.53
N MET A 218 5.76 10.03 -1.49
CA MET A 218 4.81 10.57 -2.49
C MET A 218 4.13 9.45 -3.30
N SER A 219 4.90 8.41 -3.56
CA SER A 219 4.50 7.22 -4.30
C SER A 219 3.52 6.38 -3.51
N TYR A 220 3.81 6.12 -2.23
CA TYR A 220 2.93 5.45 -1.29
C TYR A 220 1.59 6.18 -1.18
N LYS A 221 1.63 7.49 -0.93
CA LYS A 221 0.45 8.36 -0.87
C LYS A 221 -0.40 8.28 -2.13
N LYS A 222 0.22 8.30 -3.31
CA LYS A 222 -0.49 8.15 -4.59
C LYS A 222 -1.19 6.79 -4.71
N MET A 223 -0.58 5.72 -4.23
CA MET A 223 -1.20 4.39 -4.21
C MET A 223 -2.32 4.30 -3.19
N LEU A 224 -2.17 4.89 -2.00
CA LEU A 224 -3.25 4.99 -1.01
C LEU A 224 -4.49 5.69 -1.56
N ARG A 225 -4.33 6.80 -2.31
CA ARG A 225 -5.48 7.45 -2.99
C ARG A 225 -6.21 6.51 -3.95
N LYS A 226 -5.47 5.71 -4.73
CA LYS A 226 -6.07 4.71 -5.64
C LYS A 226 -6.80 3.63 -4.86
N ILE A 227 -6.17 3.13 -3.80
CA ILE A 227 -6.73 2.12 -2.91
C ILE A 227 -8.04 2.63 -2.28
N ALA A 228 -8.02 3.82 -1.68
CA ALA A 228 -9.20 4.45 -1.07
C ALA A 228 -10.35 4.60 -2.08
N LYS A 229 -10.03 5.03 -3.31
CA LYS A 229 -11.03 5.10 -4.39
C LYS A 229 -11.60 3.73 -4.74
N GLN A 230 -10.76 2.70 -4.83
CA GLN A 230 -11.19 1.34 -5.17
C GLN A 230 -12.00 0.69 -4.03
N THR A 231 -11.64 0.90 -2.77
CA THR A 231 -12.42 0.43 -1.61
C THR A 231 -13.78 1.11 -1.54
N ALA A 232 -13.84 2.42 -1.78
CA ALA A 232 -15.09 3.16 -1.83
C ALA A 232 -15.99 2.69 -2.99
N PHE A 233 -15.40 2.42 -4.17
CA PHE A 233 -16.15 1.89 -5.31
C PHE A 233 -16.70 0.49 -5.03
N LYS A 234 -15.88 -0.41 -4.46
CA LYS A 234 -16.33 -1.75 -4.05
C LYS A 234 -17.48 -1.67 -3.04
N LEU A 235 -17.36 -0.83 -2.01
CA LEU A 235 -18.43 -0.62 -1.02
C LEU A 235 -19.73 -0.16 -1.70
N ARG A 236 -19.67 0.85 -2.57
CA ARG A 236 -20.86 1.34 -3.29
C ARG A 236 -21.52 0.28 -4.14
N SER A 237 -20.74 -0.63 -4.75
CA SER A 237 -21.28 -1.77 -5.50
C SER A 237 -22.10 -2.68 -4.57
N ILE A 238 -21.53 -3.07 -3.42
CA ILE A 238 -22.20 -3.93 -2.45
C ILE A 238 -23.47 -3.26 -1.89
N GLU A 239 -23.42 -1.96 -1.60
CA GLU A 239 -24.59 -1.19 -1.15
C GLU A 239 -25.69 -1.12 -2.23
N LEU A 240 -25.32 -1.07 -3.50
CA LEU A 240 -26.27 -1.09 -4.62
C LEU A 240 -26.92 -2.46 -4.76
N ASP A 241 -26.14 -3.53 -4.65
CA ASP A 241 -26.64 -4.91 -4.66
C ASP A 241 -27.62 -5.14 -3.50
N GLN A 242 -27.33 -4.61 -2.31
CA GLN A 242 -28.25 -4.61 -1.16
C GLN A 242 -29.58 -3.95 -1.49
N LYS A 243 -29.54 -2.74 -2.06
CA LYS A 243 -30.76 -1.99 -2.40
C LYS A 243 -31.60 -2.73 -3.43
N GLN A 244 -30.96 -3.26 -4.48
CA GLN A 244 -31.66 -4.04 -5.51
C GLN A 244 -32.32 -5.29 -4.91
N MET A 245 -31.63 -5.99 -4.00
CA MET A 245 -32.20 -7.14 -3.29
C MET A 245 -33.44 -6.73 -2.47
N ILE A 246 -33.35 -5.67 -1.68
CA ILE A 246 -34.48 -5.17 -0.87
C ILE A 246 -35.67 -4.83 -1.77
N THR A 247 -35.45 -4.12 -2.88
CA THR A 247 -36.50 -3.78 -3.83
C THR A 247 -37.18 -5.03 -4.40
N LYS A 248 -36.41 -6.02 -4.87
CA LYS A 248 -36.98 -7.28 -5.38
C LYS A 248 -37.81 -8.04 -4.33
N ILE A 249 -37.36 -8.07 -3.08
CA ILE A 249 -38.11 -8.71 -1.99
C ILE A 249 -39.43 -7.99 -1.72
N LEU A 250 -39.41 -6.65 -1.72
CA LEU A 250 -40.62 -5.85 -1.55
C LEU A 250 -41.60 -6.04 -2.72
N ASP A 251 -41.11 -6.05 -3.96
CA ASP A 251 -41.92 -6.30 -5.16
C ASP A 251 -42.55 -7.70 -5.15
N TYR A 252 -41.82 -8.71 -4.64
CA TYR A 252 -42.36 -10.07 -4.51
C TYR A 252 -43.42 -10.19 -3.42
N ASN A 253 -43.29 -9.45 -2.31
CA ASN A 253 -44.22 -9.50 -1.18
C ASN A 253 -45.46 -8.61 -1.34
N THR A 254 -45.50 -7.76 -2.37
CA THR A 254 -46.62 -6.85 -2.67
C THR A 254 -47.50 -7.33 -3.84
N ASN A 255 -47.12 -8.43 -4.49
CA ASN A 255 -47.97 -9.20 -5.42
C ASN A 255 -48.51 -10.47 -4.74
#